data_AF-A0A939GHK9-F1
#
_entry.id   AF-A0A939GHK9-F1
#
_cell.length_a   1.000
_cell.length_b   1.000
_cell.length_c   1.000
_cell.angle_alpha   90.00
_cell.angle_beta   90.00
_cell.angle_gamma   90.00
#
_symmetry.space_group_name_H-M   'P 1'
#
loop_
_entity.id
_entity.type
_entity.pdbx_description
1 polymer ?
#
loop_
_entity_poly.entity_id
_entity_poly.type
_entity_poly.pdbx_seq_one_letter_code
_entity_poly.pdbx_strand_id
1 'polypeptide(L)'
;MKALLAAVDLNNVYIKAGRRCLDSCRTVKVGIQQAPSTLLIRQNRRLLEQEFTVLRQKIHRQVSLTCIDLIYQRKRERELMCRQGQTRQLAHDLVLRSLTKNEDLYSAALSSFVRETAVKLLQKQALIDQHRSMLVMLTGNQNVAFTDTIYPPILSKKMRLKHAKHLGRFDAEYGGWWSRFVLLRQLMDVDSTAIERTKSFRVLYREFKNGQYTTGEFMSQLVNRYRLIDAQMRTERDLYVAAIHLMSYTKEIAR
;
A
#
# COMPACT_ATOMS: atom_id res chain seq x y z
N MET A 1 -3.61 -11.82 1.74
CA MET A 1 -4.88 -11.16 1.34
C MET A 1 -6.11 -12.07 1.39
N LYS A 2 -6.18 -13.22 0.70
CA LYS A 2 -7.38 -14.09 0.69
C LYS A 2 -7.86 -14.51 2.10
N ALA A 3 -6.94 -14.96 2.96
CA ALA A 3 -7.27 -15.34 4.35
C ALA A 3 -7.82 -14.16 5.17
N LEU A 4 -7.26 -12.95 5.00
CA LEU A 4 -7.72 -11.74 5.65
C LEU A 4 -9.16 -11.38 5.22
N LEU A 5 -9.44 -11.42 3.91
CA LEU A 5 -10.79 -11.16 3.40
C LEU A 5 -11.81 -12.21 3.86
N ALA A 6 -11.40 -13.47 3.97
CA ALA A 6 -12.24 -14.53 4.52
C ALA A 6 -12.54 -14.30 6.01
N ALA A 7 -11.55 -13.88 6.81
CA ALA A 7 -11.75 -13.53 8.21
C ALA A 7 -12.67 -12.30 8.35
N VAL A 8 -12.55 -11.30 7.48
CA VAL A 8 -13.48 -10.15 7.44
C VAL A 8 -14.91 -10.61 7.15
N ASP A 9 -15.10 -11.48 6.16
CA ASP A 9 -16.42 -12.03 5.86
C ASP A 9 -17.01 -12.84 7.02
N LEU A 10 -16.16 -13.50 7.81
CA LEU A 10 -16.57 -14.28 8.96
C LEU A 10 -16.85 -13.43 10.20
N ASN A 11 -16.15 -12.32 10.40
CA ASN A 11 -16.09 -11.63 11.69
C ASN A 11 -16.69 -10.22 11.70
N ASN A 12 -16.65 -9.51 10.56
CA ASN A 12 -17.12 -8.14 10.49
C ASN A 12 -18.63 -8.04 10.80
N VAL A 13 -18.98 -7.16 11.74
CA VAL A 13 -20.34 -7.03 12.27
C VAL A 13 -21.34 -6.67 11.18
N TYR A 14 -20.99 -5.75 10.27
CA TYR A 14 -21.87 -5.33 9.19
C TYR A 14 -22.09 -6.43 8.15
N ILE A 15 -21.04 -7.18 7.80
CA ILE A 15 -21.17 -8.31 6.88
C ILE A 15 -22.02 -9.43 7.51
N LYS A 16 -21.84 -9.71 8.81
CA LYS A 16 -22.68 -10.66 9.55
C LYS A 16 -24.15 -10.22 9.56
N ALA A 17 -24.42 -8.97 9.90
CA ALA A 17 -25.79 -8.43 9.97
C ALA A 17 -26.47 -8.50 8.60
N GLY A 18 -25.80 -8.06 7.53
CA GLY A 18 -26.32 -8.15 6.17
C GLY A 18 -26.58 -9.58 5.72
N ARG A 19 -25.68 -10.53 6.04
CA ARG A 19 -25.89 -11.95 5.73
C ARG A 19 -27.10 -12.52 6.47
N ARG A 20 -27.25 -12.24 7.78
CA ARG A 20 -28.43 -12.66 8.57
C ARG A 20 -29.74 -12.11 8.00
N CYS A 21 -29.74 -10.85 7.55
CA CYS A 21 -30.90 -10.24 6.90
C CYS A 21 -31.26 -10.94 5.59
N LEU A 22 -30.27 -11.26 4.74
CA LEU A 22 -30.52 -12.03 3.52
C LEU A 22 -31.01 -13.45 3.80
N ASP A 23 -30.48 -14.10 4.84
CA ASP A 23 -30.88 -15.45 5.23
C ASP A 23 -32.31 -15.48 5.79
N SER A 24 -32.74 -14.46 6.55
CA SER A 24 -34.14 -14.34 6.99
C SER A 24 -35.10 -14.09 5.82
N CYS A 25 -34.69 -13.32 4.81
CA CYS A 25 -35.47 -13.18 3.57
C CYS A 25 -35.53 -14.47 2.73
N ARG A 26 -34.62 -15.43 2.96
CA ARG A 26 -34.64 -16.75 2.29
C ARG A 26 -35.57 -17.74 2.97
N THR A 27 -35.65 -17.74 4.30
CA THR A 27 -36.55 -18.64 5.04
C THR A 27 -38.03 -18.29 4.82
N VAL A 28 -38.37 -17.00 4.65
CA VAL A 28 -39.74 -16.55 4.33
C VAL A 28 -40.27 -17.11 2.99
N LYS A 29 -39.39 -17.42 2.02
CA LYS A 29 -39.79 -18.04 0.73
C LYS A 29 -40.42 -19.43 0.88
N VAL A 30 -40.13 -20.14 1.96
CA VAL A 30 -40.64 -21.51 2.16
C VAL A 30 -42.13 -21.49 2.55
N GLY A 31 -42.64 -20.38 3.12
CA GLY A 31 -44.02 -20.26 3.56
C GLY A 31 -45.01 -19.60 2.58
N ILE A 32 -44.55 -18.96 1.50
CA ILE A 32 -45.38 -18.10 0.64
C ILE A 32 -45.18 -18.49 -0.83
N GLN A 33 -45.78 -19.60 -1.27
CA GLN A 33 -45.70 -20.04 -2.66
C GLN A 33 -46.92 -19.69 -3.54
N GLN A 34 -47.96 -18.99 -3.04
CA GLN A 34 -49.22 -18.85 -3.81
C GLN A 34 -49.85 -17.45 -3.94
N ALA A 35 -49.11 -16.33 -3.83
CA ALA A 35 -49.73 -14.99 -3.95
C ALA A 35 -48.99 -13.99 -4.89
N PRO A 36 -49.70 -13.05 -5.54
CA PRO A 36 -49.13 -12.00 -6.41
C PRO A 36 -48.19 -11.02 -5.69
N SER A 37 -48.24 -10.97 -4.35
CA SER A 37 -47.27 -10.27 -3.48
C SER A 37 -45.83 -10.80 -3.59
N THR A 38 -45.62 -11.95 -4.24
CA THR A 38 -44.29 -12.54 -4.48
C THR A 38 -43.39 -11.72 -5.43
N LEU A 39 -43.95 -10.87 -6.30
CA LEU A 39 -43.16 -10.04 -7.24
C LEU A 39 -42.44 -8.87 -6.52
N LEU A 40 -43.15 -8.14 -5.66
CA LEU A 40 -42.59 -7.08 -4.81
C LEU A 40 -41.54 -7.63 -3.84
N ILE A 41 -41.81 -8.79 -3.23
CA ILE A 41 -40.85 -9.47 -2.34
C ILE A 41 -39.59 -9.89 -3.11
N ARG A 42 -39.72 -10.35 -4.36
CA ARG A 42 -38.58 -10.69 -5.23
C ARG A 42 -37.76 -9.45 -5.63
N GLN A 43 -38.40 -8.33 -5.92
CA GLN A 43 -37.73 -7.06 -6.25
C GLN A 43 -36.98 -6.49 -5.03
N ASN A 44 -37.63 -6.40 -3.87
CA ASN A 44 -37.00 -5.93 -2.63
C ASN A 44 -35.82 -6.81 -2.22
N ARG A 45 -35.93 -8.13 -2.41
CA ARG A 45 -34.81 -9.05 -2.17
C ARG A 45 -33.64 -8.79 -3.12
N ARG A 46 -33.89 -8.56 -4.42
CA ARG A 46 -32.82 -8.24 -5.37
C ARG A 46 -32.10 -6.94 -5.00
N LEU A 47 -32.85 -5.93 -4.56
CA LEU A 47 -32.30 -4.67 -4.05
C LEU A 47 -31.41 -4.91 -2.81
N LEU A 48 -31.90 -5.67 -1.82
CA LEU A 48 -31.10 -6.02 -0.63
C LEU A 48 -29.84 -6.83 -0.97
N GLU A 49 -29.92 -7.79 -1.89
CA GLU A 49 -28.76 -8.57 -2.35
C GLU A 49 -27.73 -7.67 -3.07
N GLN A 50 -28.19 -6.67 -3.83
CA GLN A 50 -27.34 -5.66 -4.45
C GLN A 50 -26.68 -4.77 -3.40
N GLU A 51 -27.43 -4.17 -2.48
CA GLU A 51 -26.93 -3.31 -1.41
C GLU A 51 -25.91 -4.04 -0.53
N PHE A 52 -26.21 -5.28 -0.13
CA PHE A 52 -25.29 -6.11 0.64
C PHE A 52 -23.99 -6.39 -0.13
N THR A 53 -24.08 -6.65 -1.43
CA THR A 53 -22.90 -6.87 -2.27
C THR A 53 -22.02 -5.62 -2.31
N VAL A 54 -22.64 -4.45 -2.53
CA VAL A 54 -21.93 -3.17 -2.56
C VAL A 54 -21.27 -2.88 -1.22
N LEU A 55 -21.97 -3.11 -0.11
CA LEU A 55 -21.40 -2.96 1.24
C LEU A 55 -20.19 -3.89 1.46
N ARG A 56 -20.33 -5.17 1.13
CA ARG A 56 -19.26 -6.16 1.26
C ARG A 56 -18.04 -5.78 0.41
N GLN A 57 -18.25 -5.32 -0.82
CA GLN A 57 -17.18 -4.84 -1.69
C GLN A 57 -16.50 -3.59 -1.13
N LYS A 58 -17.24 -2.62 -0.59
CA LYS A 58 -16.69 -1.43 0.07
C LYS A 58 -15.79 -1.81 1.25
N ILE A 59 -16.25 -2.72 2.11
CA ILE A 59 -15.45 -3.21 3.25
C ILE A 59 -14.20 -3.96 2.77
N HIS A 60 -14.33 -4.87 1.79
CA HIS A 60 -13.19 -5.60 1.23
C HIS A 60 -12.15 -4.67 0.60
N ARG A 61 -12.60 -3.61 -0.09
CA ARG A 61 -11.74 -2.58 -0.65
C ARG A 61 -11.01 -1.83 0.46
N GLN A 62 -11.71 -1.37 1.49
CA GLN A 62 -11.10 -0.67 2.62
C GLN A 62 -10.03 -1.53 3.33
N VAL A 63 -10.32 -2.80 3.56
CA VAL A 63 -9.35 -3.76 4.13
C VAL A 63 -8.12 -3.90 3.23
N SER A 64 -8.33 -4.01 1.92
CA SER A 64 -7.23 -4.15 0.95
C SER A 64 -6.36 -2.89 0.91
N LEU A 65 -6.95 -1.70 0.93
CA LEU A 65 -6.24 -0.42 0.97
C LEU A 65 -5.43 -0.27 2.26
N THR A 66 -6.05 -0.54 3.41
CA THR A 66 -5.40 -0.49 4.72
C THR A 66 -4.20 -1.44 4.80
N CYS A 67 -4.38 -2.64 4.24
CA CYS A 67 -3.35 -3.66 4.18
C CYS A 67 -2.16 -3.20 3.32
N ILE A 68 -2.40 -2.61 2.15
CA ILE A 68 -1.34 -1.99 1.34
C ILE A 68 -0.62 -0.91 2.14
N ASP A 69 -1.36 0.00 2.78
CA ASP A 69 -0.74 1.07 3.57
C ASP A 69 0.16 0.52 4.68
N LEU A 70 -0.29 -0.51 5.40
CA LEU A 70 0.51 -1.18 6.42
C LEU A 70 1.80 -1.80 5.85
N ILE A 71 1.73 -2.52 4.73
CA ILE A 71 2.92 -3.08 4.05
C ILE A 71 3.92 -1.97 3.76
N TYR A 72 3.45 -0.84 3.21
CA TYR A 72 4.32 0.26 2.82
C TYR A 72 4.89 1.04 3.99
N GLN A 73 4.15 1.22 5.09
CA GLN A 73 4.73 1.83 6.29
C GLN A 73 5.85 0.95 6.85
N ARG A 74 5.67 -0.38 6.89
CA ARG A 74 6.74 -1.31 7.32
C ARG A 74 7.93 -1.34 6.37
N LYS A 75 7.69 -1.29 5.05
CA LYS A 75 8.76 -1.19 4.05
C LYS A 75 9.61 0.08 4.28
N ARG A 76 8.94 1.22 4.50
CA ARG A 76 9.63 2.49 4.81
C ARG A 76 10.34 2.48 6.15
N GLU A 77 9.75 1.87 7.16
CA GLU A 77 10.40 1.71 8.47
C GLU A 77 11.71 0.92 8.33
N ARG A 78 11.68 -0.25 7.67
CA ARG A 78 12.88 -1.06 7.43
C ARG A 78 13.96 -0.29 6.67
N GLU A 79 13.57 0.47 5.65
CA GLU A 79 14.48 1.34 4.93
C GLU A 79 15.08 2.41 5.85
N LEU A 80 14.27 3.10 6.68
CA LEU A 80 14.78 4.09 7.63
C LEU A 80 15.73 3.49 8.66
N MET A 81 15.46 2.27 9.15
CA MET A 81 16.38 1.53 10.02
C MET A 81 17.71 1.25 9.31
N CYS A 82 17.66 0.84 8.03
CA CYS A 82 18.86 0.64 7.21
C CYS A 82 19.66 1.95 7.08
N ARG A 83 19.00 3.07 6.75
CA ARG A 83 19.61 4.40 6.67
C ARG A 83 20.23 4.83 7.99
N GLN A 84 19.55 4.59 9.11
CA GLN A 84 20.06 4.91 10.44
C GLN A 84 21.35 4.12 10.73
N GLY A 85 21.39 2.83 10.41
CA GLY A 85 22.59 2.00 10.54
C GLY A 85 23.76 2.53 9.68
N GLN A 86 23.50 2.84 8.42
CA GLN A 86 24.49 3.40 7.49
C GLN A 86 25.02 4.77 7.95
N THR A 87 24.15 5.61 8.51
CA THR A 87 24.52 6.94 9.01
C THR A 87 25.34 6.86 10.29
N ARG A 88 25.03 5.90 11.18
CA ARG A 88 25.86 5.64 12.38
C ARG A 88 27.26 5.16 11.99
N GLN A 89 27.36 4.29 10.99
CA GLN A 89 28.65 3.84 10.46
C GLN A 89 29.47 5.01 9.90
N LEU A 90 28.83 5.88 9.12
CA LEU A 90 29.48 7.07 8.59
C LEU A 90 29.94 8.01 9.71
N ALA A 91 29.09 8.28 10.71
CA ALA A 91 29.44 9.15 11.84
C ALA A 91 30.67 8.63 12.59
N HIS A 92 30.72 7.32 12.86
CA HIS A 92 31.87 6.68 13.49
C HIS A 92 33.16 6.85 12.67
N ASP A 93 33.11 6.57 11.37
CA ASP A 93 34.29 6.64 10.51
C ASP A 93 34.75 8.08 10.26
N LEU A 94 33.83 9.06 10.31
CA LEU A 94 34.18 10.47 10.29
C LEU A 94 34.90 10.88 11.58
N VAL A 95 34.39 10.51 12.76
CA VAL A 95 35.07 10.80 14.04
C VAL A 95 36.50 10.26 14.05
N LEU A 96 36.72 9.04 13.55
CA LEU A 96 38.06 8.47 13.41
C LEU A 96 38.95 9.29 12.46
N ARG A 97 38.40 9.83 11.37
CA ARG A 97 39.13 10.71 10.45
C ARG A 97 39.46 12.06 11.06
N SER A 98 38.55 12.72 11.77
CA SER A 98 38.87 14.00 12.43
C SER A 98 39.96 13.85 13.49
N LEU A 99 39.93 12.75 14.25
CA LEU A 99 40.96 12.44 15.24
C LEU A 99 42.34 12.19 14.61
N THR A 100 42.39 11.83 13.33
CA THR A 100 43.64 11.49 12.64
C THR A 100 44.12 12.58 11.66
N LYS A 101 43.24 13.49 11.22
CA LYS A 101 43.54 14.45 10.14
C LYS A 101 43.23 15.92 10.43
N ASN A 102 42.72 16.28 11.62
CA ASN A 102 42.35 17.67 11.96
C ASN A 102 41.44 18.33 10.89
N GLU A 103 40.53 17.57 10.29
CA GLU A 103 39.53 18.11 9.36
C GLU A 103 38.28 18.57 10.11
N ASP A 104 37.82 19.79 9.82
CA ASP A 104 36.51 20.28 10.25
C ASP A 104 35.41 19.47 9.57
N LEU A 105 34.87 18.52 10.31
CA LEU A 105 33.74 17.72 9.84
C LEU A 105 32.48 18.57 9.92
N TYR A 106 31.78 18.68 8.78
CA TYR A 106 30.41 19.18 8.70
C TYR A 106 29.46 18.34 9.58
N SER A 107 29.45 18.61 10.89
CA SER A 107 28.67 17.90 11.90
C SER A 107 27.18 18.21 11.78
N ALA A 108 26.83 19.42 11.34
CA ALA A 108 25.46 19.90 11.27
C ALA A 108 24.60 19.15 10.24
N ALA A 109 25.13 18.90 9.03
CA ALA A 109 24.38 18.22 7.97
C ALA A 109 24.11 16.75 8.31
N LEU A 110 25.12 16.06 8.85
CA LEU A 110 24.98 14.68 9.33
C LEU A 110 24.02 14.61 10.52
N SER A 111 24.15 15.51 11.49
CA SER A 111 23.29 15.55 12.67
C SER A 111 21.83 15.85 12.30
N SER A 112 21.60 16.76 11.34
CA SER A 112 20.24 17.02 10.82
C SER A 112 19.67 15.76 10.16
N PHE A 113 20.47 15.08 9.33
CA PHE A 113 20.03 13.85 8.65
C PHE A 113 19.69 12.72 9.63
N VAL A 114 20.51 12.52 10.68
CA VAL A 114 20.23 11.56 11.77
C VAL A 114 18.93 11.90 12.48
N ARG A 115 18.76 13.17 12.87
CA ARG A 115 17.57 13.65 13.59
C ARG A 115 16.31 13.47 12.74
N GLU A 116 16.34 13.88 11.47
CA GLU A 116 15.22 13.71 10.54
C GLU A 116 14.85 12.24 10.34
N THR A 117 15.84 11.35 10.24
CA THR A 117 15.61 9.91 10.11
C THR A 117 14.94 9.34 11.36
N ALA A 118 15.40 9.73 12.55
CA ALA A 118 14.79 9.31 13.82
C ALA A 118 13.35 9.79 13.98
N VAL A 119 13.06 11.06 13.66
CA VAL A 119 11.70 11.62 13.68
C VAL A 119 10.80 10.86 12.71
N LYS A 120 11.25 10.60 11.48
CA LYS A 120 10.49 9.83 10.50
C LYS A 120 10.22 8.41 10.99
N LEU A 121 11.16 7.76 11.67
CA LEU A 121 11.00 6.40 12.18
C LEU A 121 9.88 6.33 13.23
N LEU A 122 9.86 7.27 14.18
CA LEU A 122 8.78 7.39 15.17
C LEU A 122 7.41 7.63 14.51
N GLN A 123 7.35 8.53 13.52
CA GLN A 123 6.13 8.76 12.75
C GLN A 123 5.66 7.50 12.02
N LYS A 124 6.58 6.69 11.48
CA LYS A 124 6.23 5.43 10.81
C LYS A 124 5.70 4.39 11.77
N GLN A 125 6.28 4.27 12.95
CA GLN A 125 5.79 3.36 13.99
C GLN A 125 4.34 3.71 14.39
N ALA A 126 4.05 4.99 14.65
CA ALA A 126 2.70 5.43 14.97
C ALA A 126 1.68 5.11 13.86
N LEU A 127 2.05 5.30 12.59
CA LEU A 127 1.19 4.94 11.45
C LEU A 127 0.99 3.42 11.33
N ILE A 128 2.02 2.62 11.61
CA ILE A 128 1.91 1.15 11.62
C ILE A 128 0.89 0.71 12.67
N ASP A 129 0.96 1.26 13.87
CA ASP A 129 0.05 0.92 14.96
C ASP A 129 -1.38 1.39 14.66
N GLN A 130 -1.54 2.58 14.08
CA GLN A 130 -2.83 3.07 13.59
C GLN A 130 -3.45 2.12 12.55
N HIS A 131 -2.69 1.72 11.52
CA HIS A 131 -3.20 0.82 10.49
C HIS A 131 -3.47 -0.59 11.01
N ARG A 132 -2.67 -1.09 11.96
CA ARG A 132 -2.94 -2.36 12.66
C ARG A 132 -4.26 -2.30 13.41
N SER A 133 -4.49 -1.24 14.19
CA SER A 133 -5.75 -1.04 14.91
C SER A 133 -6.94 -0.98 13.95
N MET A 134 -6.80 -0.26 12.82
CA MET A 134 -7.86 -0.19 11.82
C MET A 134 -8.16 -1.56 11.18
N LEU A 135 -7.16 -2.39 10.92
CA LEU A 135 -7.39 -3.76 10.44
C LEU A 135 -8.12 -4.62 11.46
N VAL A 136 -7.76 -4.52 12.75
CA VAL A 136 -8.41 -5.24 13.84
C VAL A 136 -9.88 -4.85 13.96
N MET A 137 -10.20 -3.56 13.85
CA MET A 137 -11.60 -3.11 13.84
C MET A 137 -12.36 -3.67 12.62
N LEU A 138 -11.75 -3.64 11.43
CA LEU A 138 -12.37 -4.17 10.21
C LEU A 138 -12.59 -5.69 10.26
N THR A 139 -11.77 -6.43 11.01
CA THR A 139 -11.92 -7.87 11.26
C THR A 139 -12.81 -8.19 12.47
N GLY A 140 -13.58 -7.24 13.00
CA GLY A 140 -14.48 -7.48 14.13
C GLY A 140 -13.75 -7.70 15.45
N ASN A 141 -12.68 -6.92 15.69
CA ASN A 141 -11.80 -6.97 16.85
C ASN A 141 -11.03 -8.29 17.02
N GLN A 142 -10.83 -9.04 15.94
CA GLN A 142 -9.99 -10.23 15.93
C GLN A 142 -8.63 -9.95 15.32
N ASN A 143 -7.56 -10.36 16.00
CA ASN A 143 -6.22 -10.34 15.45
C ASN A 143 -6.08 -11.40 14.37
N VAL A 144 -5.97 -10.98 13.11
CA VAL A 144 -5.72 -11.86 11.98
C VAL A 144 -4.25 -11.77 11.59
N ALA A 145 -3.57 -12.92 11.55
CA ALA A 145 -2.18 -12.98 11.12
C ALA A 145 -2.03 -12.41 9.71
N PHE A 146 -1.18 -11.39 9.58
CA PHE A 146 -0.91 -10.70 8.34
C PHE A 146 0.58 -10.77 8.01
N THR A 147 0.91 -11.28 6.81
CA THR A 147 2.28 -11.34 6.32
C THR A 147 2.56 -10.18 5.37
N ASP A 148 3.70 -9.51 5.59
CA ASP A 148 4.10 -8.26 4.92
C ASP A 148 4.47 -8.40 3.44
N THR A 149 4.28 -9.58 2.86
CA THR A 149 4.76 -9.93 1.52
C THR A 149 3.64 -10.17 0.52
N ILE A 150 2.37 -10.19 0.95
CA ILE A 150 1.26 -10.52 0.04
C ILE A 150 0.71 -9.25 -0.60
N TYR A 151 1.33 -8.86 -1.71
CA TYR A 151 0.78 -7.86 -2.61
C TYR A 151 -0.46 -8.39 -3.35
N PRO A 152 -1.48 -7.56 -3.62
CA PRO A 152 -2.53 -7.90 -4.57
C PRO A 152 -1.88 -8.16 -5.94
N PRO A 153 -2.36 -9.15 -6.71
CA PRO A 153 -1.85 -9.38 -8.05
C PRO A 153 -2.08 -8.12 -8.91
N ILE A 154 -1.00 -7.59 -9.48
CA ILE A 154 -1.08 -6.50 -10.45
C ILE A 154 -1.87 -7.04 -11.67
N LEU A 155 -2.88 -6.28 -12.11
CA LEU A 155 -3.80 -6.65 -13.18
C LEU A 155 -3.06 -7.28 -14.38
N SER A 156 -3.40 -8.52 -14.71
CA SER A 156 -2.76 -9.25 -15.80
C SER A 156 -3.06 -8.60 -17.16
N LYS A 157 -2.17 -8.80 -18.15
CA LYS A 157 -2.35 -8.35 -19.55
C LYS A 157 -3.70 -8.79 -20.14
N LYS A 158 -4.20 -9.97 -19.73
CA LYS A 158 -5.51 -10.52 -20.12
C LYS A 158 -6.69 -9.73 -19.54
N MET A 159 -6.58 -9.24 -18.29
CA MET A 159 -7.58 -8.32 -17.73
C MET A 159 -7.62 -7.01 -18.51
N ARG A 160 -6.46 -6.45 -18.91
CA ARG A 160 -6.41 -5.24 -19.77
C ARG A 160 -7.19 -5.42 -21.08
N LEU A 161 -6.98 -6.56 -21.76
CA LEU A 161 -7.59 -6.86 -23.06
C LEU A 161 -9.10 -7.14 -22.98
N LYS A 162 -9.57 -7.84 -21.93
CA LYS A 162 -11.02 -8.03 -21.71
C LYS A 162 -11.73 -6.71 -21.40
N HIS A 163 -11.08 -5.79 -20.70
CA HIS A 163 -11.70 -4.53 -20.27
C HIS A 163 -11.63 -3.46 -21.38
N ALA A 164 -10.61 -3.48 -22.23
CA ALA A 164 -10.56 -2.65 -23.43
C ALA A 164 -11.76 -2.87 -24.37
N LYS A 165 -12.29 -4.10 -24.43
CA LYS A 165 -13.51 -4.43 -25.19
C LYS A 165 -14.81 -3.89 -24.57
N HIS A 166 -14.77 -3.48 -23.30
CA HIS A 166 -15.94 -2.97 -22.57
C HIS A 166 -15.82 -1.47 -22.22
N LEU A 167 -14.81 -0.76 -22.76
CA LEU A 167 -14.56 0.67 -22.52
C LEU A 167 -15.76 1.59 -22.78
N GLY A 168 -16.71 1.18 -23.63
CA GLY A 168 -17.97 1.92 -23.84
C GLY A 168 -19.00 1.81 -22.71
N ARG A 169 -18.75 1.02 -21.65
CA ARG A 169 -19.67 0.79 -20.52
C ARG A 169 -19.09 1.15 -19.15
N PHE A 170 -17.89 1.70 -19.09
CA PHE A 170 -17.29 2.07 -17.81
C PHE A 170 -17.56 3.53 -17.46
N ASP A 171 -17.93 3.74 -16.22
CA ASP A 171 -18.14 5.07 -15.65
C ASP A 171 -16.83 5.87 -15.58
N ALA A 172 -16.92 7.20 -15.56
CA ALA A 172 -15.79 8.12 -15.60
C ALA A 172 -14.74 7.84 -14.51
N GLU A 173 -15.18 7.34 -13.36
CA GLU A 173 -14.32 6.98 -12.23
C GLU A 173 -13.34 5.84 -12.57
N TYR A 174 -13.80 4.81 -13.29
CA TYR A 174 -12.94 3.70 -13.72
C TYR A 174 -11.87 4.18 -14.71
N GLY A 175 -12.27 5.00 -15.69
CA GLY A 175 -11.35 5.59 -16.66
C GLY A 175 -10.24 6.41 -15.98
N GLY A 176 -10.61 7.17 -14.94
CA GLY A 176 -9.65 7.90 -14.10
C GLY A 176 -8.63 6.98 -13.41
N TRP A 177 -9.11 5.92 -12.75
CA TRP A 177 -8.23 4.95 -12.08
C TRP A 177 -7.33 4.18 -13.06
N TRP A 178 -7.82 3.90 -14.26
CA TRP A 178 -7.05 3.22 -15.30
C TRP A 178 -5.91 4.09 -15.82
N SER A 179 -6.19 5.34 -16.17
CA SER A 179 -5.19 6.31 -16.59
C SER A 179 -4.13 6.51 -15.52
N ARG A 180 -4.55 6.64 -14.25
CA ARG A 180 -3.62 6.72 -13.11
C ARG A 180 -2.74 5.48 -12.99
N PHE A 181 -3.30 4.28 -13.14
CA PHE A 181 -2.52 3.03 -13.09
C PHE A 181 -1.47 2.96 -14.21
N VAL A 182 -1.81 3.36 -15.43
CA VAL A 182 -0.86 3.38 -16.57
C VAL A 182 0.26 4.38 -16.33
N LEU A 183 -0.08 5.60 -15.90
CA LEU A 183 0.90 6.64 -15.57
C LEU A 183 1.87 6.19 -14.47
N LEU A 184 1.34 5.65 -13.36
CA LEU A 184 2.15 5.20 -12.23
C LEU A 184 3.10 4.07 -12.62
N ARG A 185 2.68 3.20 -13.55
CA ARG A 185 3.55 2.14 -14.07
C ARG A 185 4.72 2.71 -14.88
N GLN A 186 4.46 3.69 -15.73
CA GLN A 186 5.53 4.39 -16.46
C GLN A 186 6.47 5.12 -15.50
N LEU A 187 5.92 5.76 -14.47
CA LEU A 187 6.70 6.45 -13.45
C LEU A 187 7.57 5.48 -12.64
N MET A 188 7.07 4.27 -12.33
CA MET A 188 7.87 3.21 -11.70
C MET A 188 9.10 2.84 -12.53
N ASP A 189 8.97 2.75 -13.86
CA ASP A 189 10.06 2.42 -14.75
C ASP A 189 11.10 3.56 -14.80
N VAL A 190 10.63 4.81 -14.80
CA VAL A 190 11.49 6.02 -14.70
C VAL A 190 12.23 6.07 -13.37
N ASP A 191 11.55 5.89 -12.25
CA ASP A 191 12.14 5.88 -10.90
C ASP A 191 13.20 4.77 -10.77
N SER A 192 12.92 3.58 -11.31
CA SER A 192 13.85 2.44 -11.29
C SER A 192 15.11 2.74 -12.10
N THR A 193 14.94 3.29 -13.30
CA THR A 193 16.07 3.71 -14.16
C THR A 193 16.91 4.79 -13.48
N ALA A 194 16.27 5.76 -12.80
CA ALA A 194 16.97 6.81 -12.07
C ALA A 194 17.77 6.25 -10.89
N ILE A 195 17.21 5.30 -10.13
CA ILE A 195 17.92 4.65 -9.01
C ILE A 195 19.13 3.85 -9.50
N GLU A 196 19.00 3.13 -10.60
CA GLU A 196 20.09 2.36 -11.23
C GLU A 196 21.25 3.24 -11.70
N ARG A 197 20.94 4.44 -12.20
CA ARG A 197 21.95 5.44 -12.58
C ARG A 197 22.68 6.04 -11.39
N THR A 198 22.12 5.98 -10.19
CA THR A 198 22.80 6.44 -8.97
C THR A 198 23.61 5.32 -8.34
N LYS A 199 24.81 5.66 -7.85
CA LYS A 199 25.68 4.72 -7.15
C LYS A 199 25.01 4.23 -5.86
N SER A 200 25.17 2.94 -5.54
CA SER A 200 24.69 2.40 -4.26
C SER A 200 25.45 2.98 -3.08
N PHE A 201 24.87 2.93 -1.87
CA PHE A 201 25.57 3.36 -0.64
C PHE A 201 26.95 2.72 -0.53
N ARG A 202 27.07 1.41 -0.78
CA ARG A 202 28.34 0.69 -0.69
C ARG A 202 29.41 1.24 -1.64
N VAL A 203 29.02 1.61 -2.86
CA VAL A 203 29.92 2.19 -3.86
C VAL A 203 30.30 3.61 -3.46
N LEU A 204 29.31 4.47 -3.18
CA LEU A 204 29.53 5.85 -2.71
C LEU A 204 30.44 5.90 -1.48
N TYR A 205 30.20 5.00 -0.53
CA TYR A 205 30.94 4.93 0.72
C TYR A 205 32.39 4.52 0.52
N ARG A 206 32.65 3.59 -0.39
CA ARG A 206 34.02 3.18 -0.76
C ARG A 206 34.76 4.34 -1.41
N GLU A 207 34.14 5.03 -2.35
CA GLU A 207 34.74 6.16 -3.06
C GLU A 207 35.02 7.33 -2.11
N PHE A 208 34.11 7.60 -1.17
CA PHE A 208 34.33 8.54 -0.06
C PHE A 208 35.51 8.13 0.84
N LYS A 209 35.62 6.83 1.17
CA LYS A 209 36.78 6.30 1.91
C LYS A 209 38.10 6.43 1.16
N ASN A 210 38.06 6.40 -0.16
CA ASN A 210 39.23 6.58 -1.01
C ASN A 210 39.56 8.07 -1.27
N GLY A 211 38.79 9.01 -0.70
CA GLY A 211 39.01 10.45 -0.86
C GLY A 211 38.53 11.01 -2.20
N GLN A 212 37.72 10.26 -2.97
CA GLN A 212 37.18 10.71 -4.25
C GLN A 212 36.01 11.70 -4.10
N TYR A 213 35.46 11.82 -2.89
CA TYR A 213 34.41 12.76 -2.54
C TYR A 213 34.74 13.50 -1.27
N THR A 214 34.41 14.78 -1.26
CA THR A 214 34.23 15.53 -0.01
C THR A 214 33.02 14.99 0.76
N THR A 215 32.95 15.27 2.06
CA THR A 215 31.78 14.91 2.88
C THR A 215 30.48 15.51 2.34
N GLY A 216 30.54 16.76 1.82
CA GLY A 216 29.38 17.43 1.22
C GLY A 216 28.86 16.74 -0.03
N GLU A 217 29.75 16.36 -0.95
CA GLU A 217 29.39 15.64 -2.19
C GLU A 217 28.82 14.26 -1.88
N PHE A 218 29.44 13.53 -0.96
CA PHE A 218 28.94 12.23 -0.51
C PHE A 218 27.53 12.35 0.06
N MET A 219 27.30 13.31 0.97
CA MET A 219 25.99 13.52 1.59
C MET A 219 24.93 13.94 0.55
N SER A 220 25.29 14.81 -0.40
CA SER A 220 24.39 15.22 -1.49
C SER A 220 23.95 14.03 -2.34
N GLN A 221 24.88 13.18 -2.78
CA GLN A 221 24.56 11.99 -3.57
C GLN A 221 23.72 10.98 -2.77
N LEU A 222 24.05 10.80 -1.50
CA LEU A 222 23.32 9.89 -0.61
C LEU A 222 21.86 10.35 -0.41
N VAL A 223 21.65 11.63 -0.11
CA VAL A 223 20.32 12.23 0.05
C VAL A 223 19.53 12.13 -1.25
N ASN A 224 20.15 12.41 -2.40
CA ASN A 224 19.48 12.27 -3.70
C ASN A 224 19.03 10.83 -3.96
N ARG A 225 19.90 9.85 -3.69
CA ARG A 225 19.53 8.42 -3.81
C ARG A 225 18.35 8.08 -2.92
N TYR A 226 18.37 8.47 -1.65
CA TYR A 226 17.27 8.20 -0.72
C TYR A 226 15.97 8.87 -1.14
N ARG A 227 16.03 10.07 -1.73
CA ARG A 227 14.86 10.74 -2.31
C ARG A 227 14.24 9.92 -3.43
N LEU A 228 15.06 9.34 -4.32
CA LEU A 228 14.59 8.47 -5.40
C LEU A 228 13.97 7.18 -4.87
N ILE A 229 14.60 6.54 -3.87
CA ILE A 229 14.05 5.35 -3.20
C ILE A 229 12.69 5.67 -2.55
N ASP A 230 12.57 6.83 -1.89
CA ASP A 230 11.31 7.27 -1.28
C ASP A 230 10.23 7.57 -2.33
N ALA A 231 10.61 8.12 -3.49
CA ALA A 231 9.71 8.35 -4.62
C ALA A 231 9.21 7.01 -5.19
N GLN A 232 10.11 6.09 -5.51
CA GLN A 232 9.76 4.76 -6.02
C GLN A 232 8.80 4.02 -5.08
N MET A 233 9.07 4.03 -3.77
CA MET A 233 8.16 3.41 -2.80
C MET A 233 6.78 4.10 -2.71
N ARG A 234 6.69 5.41 -2.96
CA ARG A 234 5.39 6.12 -3.08
C ARG A 234 4.66 5.68 -4.34
N THR A 235 5.34 5.71 -5.48
CA THR A 235 4.78 5.34 -6.78
C THR A 235 4.28 3.90 -6.76
N GLU A 236 5.05 2.98 -6.18
CA GLU A 236 4.70 1.57 -6.05
C GLU A 236 3.44 1.39 -5.19
N ARG A 237 3.33 2.08 -4.05
CA ARG A 237 2.13 2.08 -3.20
C ARG A 237 0.91 2.54 -3.97
N ASP A 238 1.01 3.70 -4.62
CA ASP A 238 -0.08 4.30 -5.35
C ASP A 238 -0.51 3.43 -6.54
N LEU A 239 0.42 2.69 -7.16
CA LEU A 239 0.13 1.73 -8.21
C LEU A 239 -0.75 0.59 -7.68
N TYR A 240 -0.44 0.06 -6.50
CA TYR A 240 -1.28 -0.96 -5.86
C TYR A 240 -2.63 -0.42 -5.40
N VAL A 241 -2.70 0.82 -4.93
CA VAL A 241 -3.97 1.49 -4.63
C VAL A 241 -4.84 1.56 -5.89
N ALA A 242 -4.28 2.06 -7.00
CA ALA A 242 -5.00 2.11 -8.28
C ALA A 242 -5.45 0.72 -8.75
N ALA A 243 -4.60 -0.30 -8.59
CA ALA A 243 -4.96 -1.69 -8.91
C ALA A 243 -6.14 -2.21 -8.05
N ILE A 244 -6.19 -1.88 -6.76
CA ILE A 244 -7.30 -2.25 -5.86
C ILE A 244 -8.61 -1.62 -6.32
N HIS A 245 -8.60 -0.33 -6.65
CA HIS A 245 -9.78 0.34 -7.20
C HIS A 245 -10.26 -0.33 -8.49
N LEU A 246 -9.35 -0.56 -9.44
CA LEU A 246 -9.69 -1.24 -10.70
C LEU A 246 -10.24 -2.66 -10.49
N MET A 247 -9.68 -3.44 -9.55
CA MET A 247 -10.19 -4.78 -9.23
C MET A 247 -11.60 -4.77 -8.64
N SER A 248 -11.99 -3.71 -7.90
CA SER A 248 -13.38 -3.61 -7.38
C SER A 248 -14.42 -3.57 -8.50
N TYR A 249 -14.15 -2.86 -9.60
CA TYR A 249 -15.04 -2.81 -10.76
C TYR A 249 -15.09 -4.13 -11.53
N THR A 250 -13.98 -4.87 -11.63
CA THR A 250 -13.96 -6.16 -12.37
C THR A 250 -14.86 -7.24 -11.74
N LYS A 251 -15.12 -7.16 -10.43
CA LYS A 251 -16.00 -8.08 -9.72
C LYS A 251 -17.48 -7.74 -9.91
N GLU A 252 -17.80 -6.50 -10.29
CA GLU A 252 -19.16 -6.09 -10.67
C GLU A 252 -19.53 -6.62 -12.05
N ILE A 253 -18.57 -6.75 -12.98
CA ILE A 253 -18.78 -7.21 -14.37
C ILE A 253 -18.95 -8.74 -14.48
N ALA A 254 -18.49 -9.51 -13.49
CA ALA A 254 -18.64 -10.96 -13.49
C ALA A 254 -20.03 -11.45 -13.02
N ARG A 255 -20.97 -10.53 -12.83
CA ARG A 255 -22.40 -10.79 -12.55
C ARG A 255 -23.25 -10.31 -13.72
#